data_AF-A0A259NJX2-F1
#
_entry.id   AF-A0A259NJX2-F1
#
_cell.length_a   1.000
_cell.length_b   1.000
_cell.length_c   1.000
_cell.angle_alpha   90.00
_cell.angle_beta   90.00
_cell.angle_gamma   90.00
#
_symmetry.space_group_name_H-M   'P 1'
#
loop_
_entity.id
_entity.type
_entity.pdbx_description
1 polymer ?
#
loop_
_entity_poly.entity_id
_entity_poly.type
_entity_poly.pdbx_seq_one_letter_code
_entity_poly.pdbx_strand_id
1 'polypeptide(L)'
;GMRYVAGGMGSYSEGQSNTVSSPLTYNAIDNYTTTALVGLMSSHRLAERTSLLISAGVEKDTNANIGNLITTGNGEFNVAMNNNYRSVRPTASLGAFHDLSAHERIGLSAIYRQEAYQALTSTTVMATYTVGL
;
A
#
# COMPACT_ATOMS: atom_id res chain seq x y z
N GLY A 1 -12.99 -3.84 -9.41
CA GLY A 1 -12.81 -2.37 -9.31
C GLY A 1 -11.52 -1.94 -9.98
N MET A 2 -11.29 -0.64 -10.12
CA MET A 2 -10.01 -0.10 -10.57
C MET A 2 -9.56 1.00 -9.61
N ARG A 3 -8.25 1.11 -9.38
CA ARG A 3 -7.63 2.15 -8.56
C ARG A 3 -6.53 2.82 -9.37
N TYR A 4 -6.57 4.13 -9.44
CA TYR A 4 -5.49 4.95 -9.98
C TYR A 4 -4.79 5.65 -8.83
N VAL A 5 -3.47 5.50 -8.75
CA VAL A 5 -2.63 6.20 -7.78
C VAL A 5 -1.62 7.01 -8.58
N ALA A 6 -1.59 8.31 -8.33
CA ALA A 6 -0.55 9.21 -8.82
C ALA A 6 0.13 9.86 -7.62
N GLY A 7 1.46 9.92 -7.65
CA GLY A 7 2.26 10.53 -6.62
C GLY A 7 3.61 10.91 -7.21
N GLY A 8 4.18 12.00 -6.74
CA GLY A 8 5.46 12.47 -7.25
C GLY A 8 6.30 13.11 -6.17
N MET A 9 7.55 13.34 -6.53
CA MET A 9 8.52 14.08 -5.74
C MET A 9 8.96 15.27 -6.59
N GLY A 10 8.91 16.48 -6.03
CA GLY A 10 9.50 17.65 -6.68
C GLY A 10 11.02 17.54 -6.76
N SER A 11 11.63 18.25 -7.70
CA SER A 11 13.09 18.35 -7.76
C SER A 11 13.62 18.99 -6.48
N TYR A 12 14.75 18.49 -5.97
CA TYR A 12 15.38 19.02 -4.77
C TYR A 12 16.88 19.18 -4.99
N SER A 13 17.46 20.29 -4.52
CA SER A 13 18.90 20.49 -4.54
C SER A 13 19.38 20.70 -3.11
N GLU A 14 20.42 19.99 -2.73
CA GLU A 14 21.12 20.22 -1.48
C GLU A 14 21.85 21.57 -1.54
N GLY A 15 21.86 22.28 -0.40
CA GLY A 15 22.65 23.49 -0.23
C GLY A 15 24.07 23.15 0.22
N GLN A 16 25.06 23.87 -0.33
CA GLN A 16 26.43 23.78 0.16
C GLN A 16 26.50 24.26 1.61
N SER A 17 27.17 23.50 2.47
CA SER A 17 27.33 23.83 3.89
C SER A 17 28.66 23.30 4.41
N ASN A 18 29.01 23.63 5.66
CA ASN A 18 30.26 23.16 6.29
C ASN A 18 30.35 21.62 6.39
N THR A 19 29.22 20.91 6.28
CA THR A 19 29.15 19.44 6.26
C THR A 19 28.82 18.85 4.88
N VAL A 20 28.43 19.68 3.90
CA VAL A 20 28.08 19.26 2.53
C VAL A 20 29.07 19.92 1.56
N SER A 21 30.16 19.21 1.28
CA SER A 21 31.23 19.67 0.38
C SER A 21 30.87 19.53 -1.11
N SER A 22 29.98 18.58 -1.45
CA SER A 22 29.54 18.33 -2.83
C SER A 22 28.01 18.14 -2.85
N PRO A 23 27.24 19.22 -3.04
CA PRO A 23 25.78 19.16 -3.02
C PRO A 23 25.22 18.36 -4.19
N LEU A 24 24.18 17.58 -3.93
CA LEU A 24 23.48 16.79 -4.93
C LEU A 24 22.18 17.48 -5.38
N THR A 25 21.88 17.41 -6.67
CA THR A 25 20.60 17.80 -7.26
C THR A 25 19.85 16.57 -7.72
N TYR A 26 18.64 16.41 -7.19
CA TYR A 26 17.69 15.35 -7.47
C TYR A 26 16.61 15.84 -8.46
N ASN A 27 16.32 15.04 -9.47
CA ASN A 27 15.23 15.32 -10.42
C ASN A 27 13.84 15.22 -9.77
N ALA A 28 12.86 15.85 -10.41
CA ALA A 28 11.47 15.56 -10.12
C ALA A 28 11.10 14.15 -10.63
N ILE A 29 10.27 13.44 -9.88
CA ILE A 29 9.78 12.10 -10.21
C ILE A 29 8.27 12.14 -10.21
N ASP A 30 7.65 11.74 -11.32
CA ASP A 30 6.20 11.52 -11.40
C ASP A 30 5.93 10.02 -11.52
N ASN A 31 5.29 9.45 -10.51
CA ASN A 31 4.90 8.05 -10.49
C ASN A 31 3.39 7.93 -10.60
N TYR A 32 2.93 7.07 -11.49
CA TYR A 32 1.52 6.71 -11.55
C TYR A 32 1.35 5.21 -11.76
N THR A 33 0.31 4.66 -11.15
CA THR A 33 -0.02 3.24 -11.24
C THR A 33 -1.53 3.06 -11.34
N THR A 34 -1.96 2.34 -12.37
CA THR A 34 -3.33 1.89 -12.58
C THR A 34 -3.45 0.42 -12.23
N THR A 35 -4.12 0.13 -11.12
CA THR A 35 -4.35 -1.22 -10.60
C THR A 35 -5.79 -1.64 -10.86
N ALA A 36 -5.99 -2.77 -11.54
CA ALA A 36 -7.26 -3.48 -11.57
C ALA A 36 -7.35 -4.41 -10.35
N LEU A 37 -8.50 -4.42 -9.66
CA LEU A 37 -8.74 -5.25 -8.49
C LEU A 37 -9.93 -6.17 -8.74
N VAL A 38 -9.75 -7.47 -8.50
CA VAL A 38 -10.81 -8.46 -8.57
C VAL A 38 -10.77 -9.30 -7.30
N GLY A 39 -11.92 -9.51 -6.67
CA GLY A 39 -11.99 -10.31 -5.45
C GLY A 39 -13.41 -10.66 -5.07
N LEU A 40 -13.52 -11.61 -4.15
CA LEU A 40 -14.77 -12.08 -3.57
C LEU A 40 -14.74 -11.78 -2.08
N MET A 41 -15.90 -11.40 -1.54
CA MET A 41 -16.11 -11.21 -0.12
C MET A 41 -17.34 -12.00 0.28
N SER A 42 -17.25 -12.71 1.40
CA SER A 42 -18.36 -13.43 2.02
C SER A 42 -18.47 -12.98 3.46
N SER A 43 -19.69 -12.74 3.91
CA SER A 43 -20.01 -12.44 5.30
C SER A 43 -20.99 -13.48 5.81
N HIS A 44 -20.69 -14.08 6.95
CA HIS A 44 -21.56 -15.06 7.59
C HIS A 44 -21.79 -14.73 9.06
N ARG A 45 -23.03 -14.83 9.51
CA ARG A 45 -23.39 -14.62 10.91
C ARG A 45 -23.33 -15.96 11.63
N LEU A 46 -22.27 -16.16 12.42
CA LEU A 46 -22.03 -17.41 13.16
C LEU A 46 -22.97 -17.56 14.36
N ALA A 47 -23.31 -16.45 15.00
CA ALA A 47 -24.24 -16.38 16.13
C ALA A 47 -25.01 -15.06 16.07
N GLU A 48 -26.05 -14.90 16.88
CA GLU A 48 -26.90 -13.68 16.91
C GLU A 48 -26.08 -12.39 17.08
N ARG A 49 -24.95 -12.47 17.79
CA ARG A 49 -24.04 -11.36 18.09
C ARG A 49 -22.66 -11.50 17.46
N THR A 50 -22.40 -12.55 16.66
CA THR A 50 -21.07 -12.79 16.06
C THR A 50 -21.18 -12.91 14.56
N SER A 51 -20.40 -12.10 13.85
CA SER A 51 -20.25 -12.17 12.40
C SER A 51 -18.81 -12.38 11.98
N LEU A 52 -18.65 -13.09 10.88
CA LEU A 52 -17.37 -13.38 10.25
C LEU A 52 -17.40 -12.83 8.84
N LEU A 53 -16.35 -12.11 8.46
CA LEU A 53 -16.11 -11.64 7.11
C LEU A 53 -14.83 -12.29 6.59
N ILE A 54 -14.89 -12.84 5.39
CA ILE A 54 -13.74 -13.41 4.70
C ILE A 54 -13.70 -12.77 3.32
N SER A 55 -12.54 -12.31 2.89
CA SER A 55 -12.35 -11.88 1.51
C SER A 55 -11.03 -12.39 0.94
N ALA A 56 -11.04 -12.64 -0.36
CA ALA A 56 -9.85 -13.00 -1.11
C ALA A 56 -9.92 -12.33 -2.48
N GLY A 57 -8.79 -11.83 -2.95
CA GLY A 57 -8.71 -11.12 -4.21
C GLY A 57 -7.32 -11.10 -4.78
N VAL A 58 -7.23 -10.54 -5.97
CA VAL A 58 -6.00 -10.32 -6.72
C VAL A 58 -6.03 -8.91 -7.28
N GLU A 59 -4.93 -8.21 -7.09
CA GLU A 59 -4.67 -6.90 -7.66
C GLU A 59 -3.69 -7.06 -8.81
N LYS A 60 -4.02 -6.53 -10.00
CA LYS A 60 -3.14 -6.51 -11.16
C LYS A 60 -2.87 -5.08 -11.61
N ASP A 61 -1.61 -4.70 -11.62
CA ASP A 61 -1.19 -3.43 -12.19
C ASP A 61 -1.20 -3.53 -13.73
N THR A 62 -2.03 -2.71 -14.35
CA THR A 62 -2.25 -2.67 -15.80
C THR A 62 -1.35 -1.67 -16.49
N ASN A 63 -1.04 -0.57 -15.80
CA ASN A 63 -0.14 0.46 -16.28
C ASN A 63 0.62 1.01 -15.07
N ALA A 64 1.95 1.03 -15.13
CA ALA A 64 2.80 1.55 -14.08
C ALA A 64 3.92 2.36 -14.73
N ASN A 65 4.01 3.63 -14.36
CA ASN A 65 5.13 4.48 -14.64
C ASN A 65 5.82 4.79 -13.32
N ILE A 66 7.05 4.33 -13.23
CA ILE A 66 7.93 4.58 -12.09
C ILE A 66 9.14 5.30 -12.67
N GLY A 67 9.22 6.60 -12.43
CA GLY A 67 10.33 7.42 -12.87
C GLY A 67 11.63 7.00 -12.18
N ASN A 68 12.75 7.16 -12.87
CA ASN A 68 14.06 6.90 -12.29
C ASN A 68 14.48 8.06 -11.38
N LEU A 69 15.20 7.72 -10.31
CA LEU A 69 15.87 8.72 -9.48
C LEU A 69 17.21 9.05 -10.13
N ILE A 70 17.30 10.28 -10.62
CA ILE A 70 18.47 10.85 -11.27
C ILE A 70 19.06 11.88 -10.31
N THR A 71 20.33 11.67 -9.96
CA THR A 71 21.09 12.58 -9.11
C THR A 71 22.31 13.10 -9.88
N THR A 72 22.53 14.40 -9.78
CA THR A 72 23.64 15.14 -10.39
C THR A 72 24.38 15.97 -9.32
N GLY A 73 25.62 16.39 -9.57
CA GLY A 73 26.38 17.29 -8.66
C GLY A 73 27.78 16.80 -8.30
N ASN A 74 27.98 15.48 -8.21
CA ASN A 74 29.30 14.84 -8.04
C ASN A 74 29.50 13.65 -9.02
N GLY A 75 28.70 13.61 -10.08
CA GLY A 75 28.55 12.49 -11.02
C GLY A 75 27.09 12.39 -11.47
N GLU A 76 26.81 11.65 -12.55
CA GLU A 76 25.42 11.34 -12.96
C GLU A 76 25.08 9.93 -12.49
N PHE A 77 24.16 9.84 -11.52
CA PHE A 77 23.66 8.57 -11.01
C PHE A 77 22.21 8.39 -11.44
N ASN A 78 21.95 7.36 -12.23
CA ASN A 78 20.60 7.00 -12.67
C ASN A 78 20.19 5.68 -12.00
N VAL A 79 19.35 5.77 -10.98
CA VAL A 79 18.84 4.62 -10.25
C VAL A 79 17.45 4.26 -10.78
N ALA A 80 17.36 3.12 -11.46
CA ALA A 80 16.10 2.57 -11.93
C ALA A 80 15.26 2.08 -10.74
N MET A 81 14.20 2.82 -10.40
CA MET A 81 13.31 2.48 -9.29
C MET A 81 12.27 1.40 -9.66
N ASN A 82 12.22 0.99 -10.94
CA ASN A 82 11.31 -0.03 -11.45
C ASN A 82 11.82 -1.47 -11.28
N ASN A 83 13.05 -1.64 -10.79
CA ASN A 83 13.69 -2.95 -10.76
C ASN A 83 12.96 -3.84 -9.73
N ASN A 84 12.34 -4.92 -10.20
CA ASN A 84 11.56 -5.90 -9.41
C ASN A 84 10.09 -5.55 -9.10
N TYR A 85 9.40 -4.89 -10.02
CA TYR A 85 7.94 -4.68 -9.92
C TYR A 85 7.14 -5.98 -10.18
N ARG A 86 6.30 -6.39 -9.23
CA ARG A 86 5.32 -7.48 -9.42
C ARG A 86 3.96 -6.91 -9.79
N SER A 87 3.57 -7.10 -11.05
CA SER A 87 2.29 -6.62 -11.57
C SER A 87 1.08 -7.39 -11.06
N VAL A 88 1.22 -8.53 -10.38
CA VAL A 88 0.10 -9.32 -9.85
C VAL A 88 0.34 -9.64 -8.38
N ARG A 89 -0.63 -9.28 -7.53
CA ARG A 89 -0.53 -9.36 -6.07
C ARG A 89 -1.79 -9.98 -5.47
N PRO A 90 -1.71 -11.13 -4.79
CA PRO A 90 -2.83 -11.66 -4.03
C PRO A 90 -3.09 -10.84 -2.77
N THR A 91 -4.36 -10.79 -2.37
CA THR A 91 -4.81 -10.23 -1.08
C THR A 91 -5.82 -11.17 -0.45
N ALA A 92 -5.74 -11.31 0.87
CA ALA A 92 -6.72 -12.02 1.66
C ALA A 92 -7.02 -11.23 2.92
N SER A 93 -8.26 -11.26 3.38
CA SER A 93 -8.63 -10.70 4.69
C SER A 93 -9.60 -11.61 5.41
N LEU A 94 -9.50 -11.56 6.74
CA LEU A 94 -10.35 -12.27 7.67
C LEU A 94 -10.76 -11.26 8.76
N GLY A 95 -12.04 -11.13 9.02
CA GLY A 95 -12.58 -10.27 10.07
C GLY A 95 -13.58 -11.05 10.92
N ALA A 96 -13.48 -10.94 12.23
CA ALA A 96 -14.48 -11.40 13.18
C ALA A 96 -15.00 -10.21 13.98
N PHE A 97 -16.32 -10.10 14.10
CA PHE A 97 -16.97 -9.02 14.81
C PHE A 97 -17.94 -9.61 15.83
N HIS A 98 -17.91 -9.07 17.04
CA HIS A 98 -18.77 -9.46 18.14
C HIS A 98 -19.47 -8.24 18.74
N ASP A 99 -20.80 -8.30 18.78
CA ASP A 99 -21.67 -7.28 19.37
C ASP A 99 -21.82 -7.55 20.87
N LEU A 100 -21.24 -6.70 21.70
CA LEU A 100 -21.37 -6.79 23.17
C LEU A 100 -22.77 -6.33 23.59
N SER A 101 -23.22 -5.24 23.00
CA SER A 101 -24.53 -4.63 23.21
C SER A 101 -25.06 -4.04 21.90
N ALA A 102 -26.28 -3.50 21.90
CA ALA A 102 -26.85 -2.85 20.72
C ALA A 102 -26.02 -1.65 20.22
N HIS A 103 -25.13 -1.11 21.05
CA HIS A 103 -24.33 0.08 20.75
C HIS A 103 -22.82 -0.18 20.84
N GLU A 104 -22.37 -1.41 21.10
CA GLU A 104 -20.96 -1.73 21.31
C GLU A 104 -20.55 -2.94 20.49
N ARG A 105 -19.49 -2.79 19.70
CA ARG A 105 -18.92 -3.83 18.86
C ARG A 105 -17.42 -3.92 19.06
N ILE A 106 -16.93 -5.14 19.27
CA ILE A 106 -15.52 -5.48 19.11
C ILE A 106 -15.35 -6.11 17.73
N GLY A 107 -14.36 -5.63 16.98
CA GLY A 107 -13.91 -6.22 15.72
C GLY A 107 -12.45 -6.63 15.82
N LEU A 108 -12.12 -7.75 15.22
CA LEU A 108 -10.75 -8.16 14.97
C LEU A 108 -10.64 -8.48 13.50
N SER A 109 -9.71 -7.82 12.80
CA SER A 109 -9.47 -8.07 11.39
C SER A 109 -7.99 -8.31 11.13
N ALA A 110 -7.70 -9.25 10.26
CA ALA A 110 -6.39 -9.52 9.73
C ALA A 110 -6.43 -9.36 8.21
N ILE A 111 -5.45 -8.66 7.66
CA ILE A 111 -5.30 -8.44 6.23
C ILE A 111 -3.91 -8.90 5.85
N TYR A 112 -3.86 -9.81 4.89
CA TYR A 112 -2.66 -10.23 4.21
C TYR A 112 -2.63 -9.62 2.81
N ARG A 113 -1.55 -8.92 2.49
CA ARG A 113 -1.32 -8.32 1.18
C ARG A 113 0.12 -8.56 0.75
N GLN A 114 0.28 -8.92 -0.52
CA GLN A 114 1.59 -8.91 -1.16
C GLN A 114 1.85 -7.52 -1.76
N GLU A 115 3.02 -6.94 -1.53
CA GLU A 115 3.38 -5.61 -2.00
C GLU A 115 3.93 -5.59 -3.45
N ALA A 116 4.01 -4.40 -4.05
CA ALA A 116 4.46 -4.19 -5.44
C ALA A 116 5.94 -4.51 -5.68
N TYR A 117 6.77 -4.38 -4.65
CA TYR A 117 8.21 -4.60 -4.71
C TYR A 117 8.55 -5.99 -4.14
N GLN A 118 9.44 -6.73 -4.81
CA GLN A 118 9.79 -8.10 -4.40
C GLN A 118 10.25 -8.19 -2.94
N ALA A 119 9.83 -9.27 -2.26
CA ALA A 119 10.14 -9.67 -0.88
C ALA A 119 9.38 -8.99 0.28
N LEU A 120 8.37 -8.15 0.01
CA LEU A 120 7.54 -7.57 1.07
C LEU A 120 6.13 -8.17 1.05
N THR A 121 5.82 -8.96 2.08
CA THR A 121 4.45 -9.37 2.41
C THR A 121 4.04 -8.62 3.67
N SER A 122 2.93 -7.89 3.60
CA SER A 122 2.38 -7.17 4.73
C SER A 122 1.24 -7.96 5.36
N THR A 123 1.39 -8.29 6.65
CA THR A 123 0.33 -8.85 7.47
C THR A 123 -0.04 -7.81 8.52
N THR A 124 -1.24 -7.26 8.40
CA THR A 124 -1.76 -6.28 9.37
C THR A 124 -2.86 -6.94 10.18
N VAL A 125 -2.76 -6.85 11.51
CA VAL A 125 -3.82 -7.26 12.43
C VAL A 125 -4.32 -6.01 13.15
N MET A 126 -5.63 -5.80 13.13
CA MET A 126 -6.29 -4.62 13.69
C MET A 126 -7.44 -5.08 14.59
N ALA A 127 -7.37 -4.68 15.85
CA ALA A 127 -8.48 -4.78 16.80
C ALA A 127 -9.17 -3.42 16.87
N THR A 128 -10.49 -3.40 16.73
CA THR A 128 -11.32 -2.20 16.77
C THR A 128 -12.37 -2.35 17.85
N TYR A 129 -12.54 -1.33 18.67
CA TYR A 129 -13.66 -1.21 19.58
C TYR A 129 -14.50 0.00 19.17
N THR A 130 -15.78 -0.23 18.90
CA THR A 130 -16.70 0.81 18.44
C THR A 130 -17.85 0.94 19.43
N VAL A 131 -18.13 2.17 19.84
CA VAL A 131 -19.23 2.54 20.74
C VAL A 131 -20.11 3.57 20.03
N GLY A 132 -21.43 3.42 20.11
CA GLY A 132 -22.42 4.31 19.49
C GLY A 132 -22.81 3.92 18.06
N LEU A 133 -22.96 2.62 17.81
CA LEU A 133 -23.33 2.05 16.51
C LEU A 133 -24.75 2.41 16.05
#